data_AF-A0A7S2L2I2-F1
#
_entry.id   AF-A0A7S2L2I2-F1
#
_cell.length_a   1.000
_cell.length_b   1.000
_cell.length_c   1.000
_cell.angle_alpha   90.00
_cell.angle_beta   90.00
_cell.angle_gamma   90.00
#
_symmetry.space_group_name_H-M   'P 1'
#
loop_
_entity.id
_entity.type
_entity.pdbx_description
1 polymer ?
#
loop_
_entity_poly.entity_id
_entity_poly.type
_entity_poly.pdbx_seq_one_letter_code
_entity_poly.pdbx_strand_id
1 'polypeptide(L)'
;KLNKRIKGEAGLNYLELAINDLSRYACTYLANSDAVVSKIMNMIATYNDKDLTNVVEACLNFFHRGTAYQYLQTMLDRTHLLKQLLATNRFGSLQSSLAEFAADFARRTTSFTRYDVKAKLEGEGKDMFIQAAAFLIEFGTQNDFNRFGKLSIMYLDLFSIFINAVLDTSGQELLRDILNKCLLQYSITDVDTSISSWTVKKPDEPDILPTPSLHVKKVFELYPNVVQTVDKDKRLPLHYAAASATASFEVIMEVFNACEGAASIRDPMTGLFPFQLAASNGNYKASYSLLMANPNLVSSGIKVSERKRKRSSSA
;
A
#
# COMPACT_ATOMS: atom_id res chain seq x y z
N LYS A 1 12.61 -15.40 -36.87
CA LYS A 1 12.89 -16.85 -36.90
C LYS A 1 11.84 -17.65 -36.10
N LEU A 2 11.25 -17.12 -35.02
CA LEU A 2 10.13 -17.76 -34.30
C LEU A 2 8.84 -17.87 -35.16
N ASN A 3 8.36 -16.77 -35.74
CA ASN A 3 7.24 -16.77 -36.70
C ASN A 3 7.47 -17.61 -37.98
N LYS A 4 8.72 -18.02 -38.28
CA LYS A 4 9.02 -18.94 -39.40
C LYS A 4 9.18 -20.40 -38.94
N ARG A 5 9.48 -20.66 -37.66
CA ARG A 5 9.58 -22.01 -37.07
C ARG A 5 8.25 -22.49 -36.47
N ILE A 6 7.33 -21.57 -36.19
CA ILE A 6 6.02 -21.85 -35.58
C ILE A 6 4.88 -21.38 -36.51
N LYS A 7 5.08 -21.48 -37.82
CA LYS A 7 3.92 -21.71 -38.69
C LYS A 7 3.61 -23.19 -38.58
N GLY A 8 2.86 -23.55 -37.55
CA GLY A 8 2.13 -24.82 -37.55
C GLY A 8 1.10 -24.82 -38.69
N GLU A 9 0.57 -26.00 -39.00
CA GLU A 9 -0.32 -26.28 -40.15
C GLU A 9 -1.54 -25.34 -40.29
N ALA A 10 -1.89 -24.57 -39.25
CA ALA A 10 -3.03 -23.65 -39.23
C ALA A 10 -2.70 -22.16 -39.52
N GLY A 11 -1.44 -21.79 -39.72
CA GLY A 11 -1.05 -20.41 -40.11
C GLY A 11 -1.15 -19.32 -39.03
N LEU A 12 -1.62 -19.65 -37.81
CA LEU A 12 -1.63 -18.75 -36.66
C LEU A 12 -0.21 -18.47 -36.15
N ASN A 13 0.02 -17.25 -35.66
CA ASN A 13 1.30 -16.94 -35.02
C ASN A 13 1.33 -17.53 -33.59
N TYR A 14 2.53 -17.69 -33.03
CA TYR A 14 2.72 -18.34 -31.72
C TYR A 14 1.98 -17.63 -30.57
N LEU A 15 1.91 -16.30 -30.61
CA LEU A 15 1.20 -15.51 -29.61
C LEU A 15 -0.30 -15.81 -29.66
N GLU A 16 -0.88 -15.94 -30.86
CA GLU A 16 -2.29 -16.33 -31.04
C GLU A 16 -2.57 -17.75 -30.55
N LEU A 17 -1.65 -18.70 -30.77
CA LEU A 17 -1.77 -20.06 -30.22
C LEU A 17 -1.70 -20.06 -28.69
N ALA A 18 -0.74 -19.34 -28.11
CA ALA A 18 -0.63 -19.20 -26.66
C ALA A 18 -1.89 -18.55 -26.06
N ILE A 19 -2.40 -17.47 -26.66
CA ILE A 19 -3.63 -16.81 -26.23
C ILE A 19 -4.83 -17.73 -26.38
N ASN A 20 -4.94 -18.47 -27.49
CA ASN A 20 -6.04 -19.43 -27.70
C ASN A 20 -5.98 -20.59 -26.71
N ASP A 21 -4.80 -21.11 -26.41
CA ASP A 21 -4.61 -22.17 -25.42
C ASP A 21 -4.96 -21.67 -24.01
N LEU A 22 -4.50 -20.47 -23.62
CA LEU A 22 -4.89 -19.83 -22.37
C LEU A 22 -6.40 -19.61 -22.30
N SER A 23 -7.01 -19.14 -23.39
CA SER A 23 -8.46 -18.89 -23.47
C SER A 23 -9.27 -20.18 -23.36
N ARG A 24 -8.85 -21.26 -24.03
CA ARG A 24 -9.48 -22.59 -23.93
C ARG A 24 -9.38 -23.16 -22.50
N TYR A 25 -8.24 -22.99 -21.84
CA TYR A 25 -8.05 -23.42 -20.47
C TYR A 25 -8.90 -22.61 -19.48
N ALA A 26 -8.97 -21.28 -19.60
CA ALA A 26 -9.72 -20.47 -18.65
C ALA A 26 -11.25 -20.59 -18.78
N CYS A 27 -11.77 -20.90 -19.98
CA CYS A 27 -13.20 -21.13 -20.15
C CYS A 27 -13.70 -22.40 -19.44
N THR A 28 -12.81 -23.35 -19.10
CA THR A 28 -13.19 -24.65 -18.55
C THR A 28 -12.63 -24.91 -17.15
N TYR A 29 -11.44 -24.39 -16.81
CA TYR A 29 -10.76 -24.65 -15.55
C TYR A 29 -9.88 -23.48 -15.10
N LEU A 30 -10.47 -22.37 -14.65
CA LEU A 30 -9.76 -21.45 -13.74
C LEU A 30 -9.49 -22.08 -12.35
N ALA A 31 -9.97 -23.30 -12.11
CA ALA A 31 -9.75 -24.07 -10.88
C ALA A 31 -8.32 -24.60 -10.71
N ASN A 32 -7.41 -24.40 -11.67
CA ASN A 32 -6.04 -24.91 -11.57
C ASN A 32 -5.02 -23.85 -12.00
N SER A 33 -5.01 -22.72 -11.30
CA SER A 33 -4.18 -21.57 -11.62
C SER A 33 -2.68 -21.87 -11.60
N ASP A 34 -2.24 -22.78 -10.73
CA ASP A 34 -0.86 -23.26 -10.71
C ASP A 34 -0.46 -23.94 -12.03
N ALA A 35 -1.39 -24.65 -12.69
CA ALA A 35 -1.13 -25.24 -14.00
C ALA A 35 -0.95 -24.16 -15.08
N VAL A 36 -1.74 -23.08 -15.02
CA VAL A 36 -1.62 -21.93 -15.95
C VAL A 36 -0.29 -21.21 -15.73
N VAL A 37 0.04 -20.86 -14.48
CA VAL A 37 1.33 -20.22 -14.13
C VAL A 37 2.50 -21.10 -14.53
N SER A 38 2.46 -22.40 -14.20
CA SER A 38 3.50 -23.37 -14.58
C SER A 38 3.64 -23.50 -16.09
N LYS A 39 2.54 -23.50 -16.85
CA LYS A 39 2.57 -23.54 -18.31
C LYS A 39 3.24 -22.30 -18.89
N ILE A 40 2.90 -21.12 -18.36
CA ILE A 40 3.53 -19.85 -18.74
C ILE A 40 5.03 -19.88 -18.43
N MET A 41 5.43 -20.32 -17.24
CA MET A 41 6.85 -20.44 -16.88
C MET A 41 7.61 -21.45 -17.73
N ASN A 42 6.98 -22.57 -18.10
CA ASN A 42 7.58 -23.55 -19.01
C ASN A 42 7.78 -22.97 -20.42
N MET A 43 6.82 -22.19 -20.91
CA MET A 43 6.99 -21.44 -22.16
C MET A 43 8.16 -20.47 -22.03
N ILE A 44 8.21 -19.69 -20.94
CA ILE A 44 9.31 -18.77 -20.64
C ILE A 44 10.67 -19.48 -20.65
N ALA A 45 10.78 -20.66 -20.04
CA ALA A 45 12.02 -21.44 -20.01
C ALA A 45 12.44 -21.98 -21.39
N THR A 46 11.48 -22.20 -22.30
CA THR A 46 11.71 -22.84 -23.60
C THR A 46 12.10 -21.84 -24.70
N TYR A 47 11.69 -20.57 -24.60
CA TYR A 47 11.81 -19.58 -25.67
C TYR A 47 12.77 -18.41 -25.32
N ASN A 48 13.23 -17.68 -26.34
CA ASN A 48 14.20 -16.58 -26.21
C ASN A 48 13.55 -15.25 -25.72
N ASP A 49 14.32 -14.41 -25.04
CA ASP A 49 13.87 -13.26 -24.23
C ASP A 49 12.97 -12.24 -24.97
N LYS A 50 13.21 -11.98 -26.26
CA LYS A 50 12.47 -10.95 -27.01
C LYS A 50 11.01 -11.33 -27.34
N ASP A 51 10.75 -12.61 -27.59
CA ASP A 51 9.38 -13.09 -27.85
C ASP A 51 8.60 -13.30 -26.53
N LEU A 52 9.33 -13.35 -25.40
CA LEU A 52 8.82 -13.57 -24.05
C LEU A 52 8.08 -12.36 -23.48
N THR A 53 8.53 -11.13 -23.75
CA THR A 53 7.86 -9.91 -23.27
C THR A 53 6.41 -9.84 -23.75
N ASN A 54 6.17 -10.08 -25.05
CA ASN A 54 4.82 -10.06 -25.62
C ASN A 54 3.93 -11.16 -25.04
N VAL A 55 4.50 -12.34 -24.75
CA VAL A 55 3.77 -13.44 -24.11
C VAL A 55 3.42 -13.08 -22.67
N VAL A 56 4.36 -12.52 -21.90
CA VAL A 56 4.11 -12.06 -20.53
C VAL A 56 3.05 -10.96 -20.50
N GLU A 57 3.14 -9.96 -21.36
CA GLU A 57 2.13 -8.90 -21.47
C GLU A 57 0.77 -9.47 -21.86
N ALA A 58 0.70 -10.40 -22.82
CA ALA A 58 -0.55 -11.05 -23.19
C ALA A 58 -1.14 -11.87 -22.03
N CYS A 59 -0.31 -12.58 -21.26
CA CYS A 59 -0.73 -13.33 -20.08
C CYS A 59 -1.26 -12.39 -18.98
N LEU A 60 -0.56 -11.30 -18.68
CA LEU A 60 -1.00 -10.32 -17.68
C LEU A 60 -2.32 -9.65 -18.09
N ASN A 61 -2.44 -9.27 -19.37
CA ASN A 61 -3.68 -8.75 -19.94
C ASN A 61 -4.82 -9.77 -19.90
N PHE A 62 -4.52 -11.05 -20.07
CA PHE A 62 -5.49 -12.12 -19.99
C PHE A 62 -6.11 -12.21 -18.59
N PHE A 63 -5.29 -12.20 -17.54
CA PHE A 63 -5.77 -12.17 -16.15
C PHE A 63 -6.61 -10.93 -15.85
N HIS A 64 -6.30 -9.79 -16.48
CA HIS A 64 -7.09 -8.57 -16.32
C HIS A 64 -8.54 -8.68 -16.83
N ARG A 65 -8.77 -9.50 -17.88
CA ARG A 65 -10.09 -9.70 -18.51
C ARG A 65 -10.97 -10.77 -17.82
N GLY A 66 -10.50 -11.36 -16.72
CA GLY A 66 -11.21 -12.39 -15.99
C GLY A 66 -12.63 -12.01 -15.57
N THR A 67 -13.53 -13.00 -15.52
CA THR A 67 -14.96 -12.84 -15.24
C THR A 67 -15.24 -12.45 -13.79
N ALA A 68 -16.46 -11.95 -13.54
CA ALA A 68 -16.78 -11.21 -12.32
C ALA A 68 -16.75 -11.99 -10.99
N TYR A 69 -16.64 -13.32 -11.04
CA TYR A 69 -16.92 -14.18 -9.89
C TYR A 69 -15.68 -14.76 -9.21
N GLN A 70 -14.45 -14.48 -9.70
CA GLN A 70 -13.21 -15.06 -9.15
C GLN A 70 -12.09 -14.05 -8.88
N TYR A 71 -12.44 -12.78 -8.70
CA TYR A 71 -11.48 -11.68 -8.68
C TYR A 71 -10.33 -11.86 -7.69
N LEU A 72 -10.59 -12.32 -6.46
CA LEU A 72 -9.52 -12.46 -5.48
C LEU A 72 -8.51 -13.54 -5.92
N GLN A 73 -8.96 -14.74 -6.28
CA GLN A 73 -8.07 -15.82 -6.71
C GLN A 73 -7.27 -15.41 -7.95
N THR A 74 -7.92 -14.82 -8.96
CA THR A 74 -7.24 -14.33 -10.16
C THR A 74 -6.16 -13.31 -9.83
N MET A 75 -6.39 -12.42 -8.86
CA MET A 75 -5.36 -11.47 -8.41
C MET A 75 -4.19 -12.15 -7.69
N LEU A 76 -4.45 -13.19 -6.88
CA LEU A 76 -3.39 -13.97 -6.23
C LEU A 76 -2.56 -14.75 -7.27
N ASP A 77 -3.20 -15.30 -8.30
CA ASP A 77 -2.50 -16.00 -9.38
C ASP A 77 -1.62 -15.05 -10.19
N ARG A 78 -2.15 -13.85 -10.50
CA ARG A 78 -1.37 -12.78 -11.16
C ARG A 78 -0.20 -12.34 -10.29
N THR A 79 -0.39 -12.28 -8.97
CA THR A 79 0.69 -12.00 -8.00
C THR A 79 1.77 -13.07 -8.04
N HIS A 80 1.37 -14.34 -8.03
CA HIS A 80 2.28 -15.48 -8.09
C HIS A 80 3.13 -15.42 -9.37
N LEU A 81 2.49 -15.20 -10.52
CA LEU A 81 3.20 -15.04 -11.79
C LEU A 81 4.19 -13.88 -11.75
N LEU A 82 3.77 -12.68 -11.31
CA LEU A 82 4.66 -11.51 -11.22
C LEU A 82 5.86 -11.77 -10.30
N LYS A 83 5.65 -12.43 -9.16
CA LYS A 83 6.72 -12.83 -8.24
C LYS A 83 7.72 -13.77 -8.91
N GLN A 84 7.24 -14.78 -9.64
CA GLN A 84 8.11 -15.71 -10.36
C GLN A 84 8.89 -15.01 -11.48
N LEU A 85 8.23 -14.12 -12.25
CA LEU A 85 8.87 -13.36 -13.31
C LEU A 85 10.00 -12.47 -12.78
N LEU A 86 9.76 -11.75 -11.68
CA LEU A 86 10.78 -10.94 -11.01
C LEU A 86 11.98 -11.77 -10.56
N ALA A 87 11.75 -12.97 -10.03
CA ALA A 87 12.83 -13.87 -9.59
C ALA A 87 13.74 -14.35 -10.74
N THR A 88 13.27 -14.34 -11.99
CA THR A 88 14.10 -14.80 -13.12
C THR A 88 15.18 -13.81 -13.53
N ASN A 89 15.02 -12.50 -13.26
CA ASN A 89 15.86 -11.42 -13.79
C ASN A 89 16.06 -11.42 -15.32
N ARG A 90 15.23 -12.17 -16.08
CA ARG A 90 15.36 -12.30 -17.55
C ARG A 90 14.57 -11.26 -18.33
N PHE A 91 13.53 -10.74 -17.71
CA PHE A 91 12.71 -9.71 -18.30
C PHE A 91 13.36 -8.35 -18.04
N GLY A 92 13.19 -7.42 -18.96
CA GLY A 92 13.49 -6.01 -18.70
C GLY A 92 12.62 -5.47 -17.55
N SER A 93 12.53 -4.15 -17.42
CA SER A 93 11.71 -3.56 -16.38
C SER A 93 10.25 -4.03 -16.46
N LEU A 94 9.79 -4.72 -15.42
CA LEU A 94 8.37 -5.09 -15.23
C LEU A 94 7.57 -3.96 -14.54
N GLN A 95 8.15 -2.76 -14.43
CA GLN A 95 7.60 -1.66 -13.66
C GLN A 95 6.19 -1.25 -14.13
N SER A 96 5.95 -1.16 -15.45
CA SER A 96 4.62 -0.84 -16.00
C SER A 96 3.59 -1.90 -15.63
N SER A 97 3.95 -3.18 -15.74
CA SER A 97 3.09 -4.30 -15.37
C SER A 97 2.76 -4.34 -13.87
N LEU A 98 3.72 -3.99 -13.02
CA LEU A 98 3.54 -3.92 -11.57
C LEU A 98 2.68 -2.72 -11.16
N ALA A 99 2.86 -1.57 -11.79
CA ALA A 99 2.01 -0.39 -11.57
C ALA A 99 0.57 -0.66 -12.00
N GLU A 100 0.37 -1.30 -13.17
CA GLU A 100 -0.96 -1.70 -13.63
C GLU A 100 -1.61 -2.73 -12.70
N PHE A 101 -0.84 -3.72 -12.25
CA PHE A 101 -1.28 -4.69 -11.25
C PHE A 101 -1.72 -4.01 -9.95
N ALA A 102 -0.92 -3.09 -9.42
CA ALA A 102 -1.21 -2.35 -8.19
C ALA A 102 -2.54 -1.58 -8.31
N ALA A 103 -2.73 -0.86 -9.42
CA ALA A 103 -3.96 -0.13 -9.69
C ALA A 103 -5.20 -1.04 -9.84
N ASP A 104 -5.03 -2.20 -10.48
CA ASP A 104 -6.10 -3.20 -10.64
C ASP A 104 -6.45 -3.87 -9.30
N PHE A 105 -5.45 -4.24 -8.50
CA PHE A 105 -5.63 -4.81 -7.17
C PHE A 105 -6.37 -3.82 -6.26
N ALA A 106 -5.93 -2.57 -6.21
CA ALA A 106 -6.58 -1.50 -5.46
C ALA A 106 -8.02 -1.24 -5.90
N ARG A 107 -8.34 -1.38 -7.19
CA ARG A 107 -9.70 -1.18 -7.71
C ARG A 107 -10.62 -2.33 -7.34
N ARG A 108 -10.10 -3.56 -7.33
CA ARG A 108 -10.90 -4.77 -7.08
C ARG A 108 -11.09 -5.09 -5.61
N THR A 109 -10.34 -4.45 -4.71
CA THR A 109 -10.50 -4.62 -3.26
C THR A 109 -11.93 -4.39 -2.79
N THR A 110 -12.65 -3.44 -3.38
CA THR A 110 -14.07 -3.16 -3.06
C THR A 110 -15.03 -4.27 -3.48
N SER A 111 -14.59 -5.18 -4.35
CA SER A 111 -15.37 -6.33 -4.81
C SER A 111 -15.03 -7.61 -4.06
N PHE A 112 -14.01 -7.61 -3.19
CA PHE A 112 -13.67 -8.78 -2.39
C PHE A 112 -14.66 -8.92 -1.24
N THR A 113 -15.20 -10.12 -1.03
CA THR A 113 -16.05 -10.36 0.14
C THR A 113 -15.19 -10.49 1.39
N ARG A 114 -15.73 -10.07 2.54
CA ARG A 114 -15.07 -10.24 3.85
C ARG A 114 -14.63 -11.69 4.08
N TYR A 115 -15.50 -12.65 3.72
CA TYR A 115 -15.25 -14.07 3.90
C TYR A 115 -14.09 -14.57 3.06
N ASP A 116 -14.00 -14.16 1.79
CA ASP A 116 -12.92 -14.59 0.89
C ASP A 116 -11.57 -14.05 1.35
N VAL A 117 -11.51 -12.76 1.69
CA VAL A 117 -10.26 -12.13 2.17
C VAL A 117 -9.81 -12.79 3.46
N LYS A 118 -10.74 -13.00 4.41
CA LYS A 118 -10.45 -13.68 5.67
C LYS A 118 -9.91 -15.09 5.45
N ALA A 119 -10.60 -15.91 4.66
CA ALA A 119 -10.18 -17.28 4.38
C ALA A 119 -8.80 -17.34 3.71
N LYS A 120 -8.46 -16.38 2.84
CA LYS A 120 -7.13 -16.31 2.24
C LYS A 120 -6.06 -15.87 3.23
N LEU A 121 -6.32 -14.88 4.07
CA LEU A 121 -5.35 -14.42 5.07
C LEU A 121 -5.09 -15.45 6.18
N GLU A 122 -6.07 -16.29 6.51
CA GLU A 122 -5.93 -17.34 7.53
C GLU A 122 -5.37 -18.67 6.97
N GLY A 123 -5.29 -18.83 5.64
CA GLY A 123 -4.96 -20.10 4.99
C GLY A 123 -3.88 -20.00 3.89
N GLU A 124 -3.99 -20.86 2.87
CA GLU A 124 -2.98 -21.03 1.81
C GLU A 124 -2.78 -19.79 0.92
N GLY A 125 -3.68 -18.80 0.98
CA GLY A 125 -3.58 -17.55 0.23
C GLY A 125 -2.76 -16.45 0.91
N LYS A 126 -2.33 -16.65 2.15
CA LYS A 126 -1.78 -15.59 3.01
C LYS A 126 -0.59 -14.90 2.36
N ASP A 127 0.43 -15.67 2.00
CA ASP A 127 1.67 -15.12 1.46
C ASP A 127 1.47 -14.39 0.13
N MET A 128 0.58 -14.89 -0.73
CA MET A 128 0.27 -14.23 -2.00
C MET A 128 -0.53 -12.96 -1.79
N PHE A 129 -1.44 -12.92 -0.81
CA PHE A 129 -2.17 -11.70 -0.50
C PHE A 129 -1.23 -10.62 0.06
N ILE A 130 -0.33 -10.98 0.97
CA ILE A 130 0.66 -10.05 1.51
C ILE A 130 1.62 -9.58 0.42
N GLN A 131 2.05 -10.46 -0.49
CA GLN A 131 2.86 -10.07 -1.64
C GLN A 131 2.12 -9.10 -2.58
N ALA A 132 0.81 -9.30 -2.80
CA ALA A 132 -0.01 -8.39 -3.61
C ALA A 132 -0.09 -7.01 -2.96
N ALA A 133 -0.27 -6.96 -1.64
CA ALA A 133 -0.22 -5.72 -0.87
C ALA A 133 1.17 -5.06 -0.96
N ALA A 134 2.27 -5.81 -0.91
CA ALA A 134 3.61 -5.28 -1.08
C ALA A 134 3.82 -4.64 -2.47
N PHE A 135 3.38 -5.31 -3.55
CA PHE A 135 3.40 -4.72 -4.88
C PHE A 135 2.55 -3.45 -4.97
N LEU A 136 1.38 -3.44 -4.34
CA LEU A 136 0.56 -2.24 -4.26
C LEU A 136 1.31 -1.11 -3.55
N ILE A 137 1.93 -1.36 -2.40
CA ILE A 137 2.67 -0.36 -1.62
C ILE A 137 3.88 0.19 -2.38
N GLU A 138 4.57 -0.65 -3.15
CA GLU A 138 5.76 -0.26 -3.89
C GLU A 138 5.44 0.51 -5.18
N PHE A 139 4.44 0.06 -5.95
CA PHE A 139 4.17 0.53 -7.32
C PHE A 139 2.85 1.30 -7.48
N GLY A 140 2.01 1.34 -6.45
CA GLY A 140 0.72 2.03 -6.48
C GLY A 140 0.84 3.55 -6.40
N THR A 141 -0.27 4.22 -6.72
CA THR A 141 -0.44 5.66 -6.57
C THR A 141 -1.16 6.00 -5.27
N GLN A 142 -1.23 7.28 -4.91
CA GLN A 142 -1.99 7.72 -3.73
C GLN A 142 -3.46 7.29 -3.80
N ASN A 143 -4.08 7.32 -4.97
CA ASN A 143 -5.46 6.86 -5.14
C ASN A 143 -5.60 5.33 -4.92
N ASP A 144 -4.55 4.55 -5.18
CA ASP A 144 -4.56 3.11 -4.98
C ASP A 144 -4.39 2.76 -3.49
N PHE A 145 -3.46 3.41 -2.80
CA PHE A 145 -3.33 3.33 -1.34
C PHE A 145 -4.63 3.71 -0.65
N ASN A 146 -5.31 4.71 -1.21
CA ASN A 146 -6.55 5.21 -0.71
C ASN A 146 -7.66 4.15 -0.69
N ARG A 147 -7.85 3.46 -1.83
CA ARG A 147 -8.82 2.37 -1.94
C ARG A 147 -8.46 1.17 -1.07
N PHE A 148 -7.17 0.83 -1.03
CA PHE A 148 -6.69 -0.29 -0.22
C PHE A 148 -6.86 -0.04 1.28
N GLY A 149 -6.50 1.16 1.76
CA GLY A 149 -6.67 1.56 3.15
C GLY A 149 -8.12 1.46 3.62
N LYS A 150 -9.08 1.91 2.80
CA LYS A 150 -10.51 1.75 3.08
C LYS A 150 -10.94 0.29 3.26
N LEU A 151 -10.46 -0.62 2.40
CA LEU A 151 -10.71 -2.06 2.57
C LEU A 151 -10.11 -2.55 3.90
N SER A 152 -8.84 -2.23 4.15
CA SER A 152 -8.11 -2.74 5.33
C SER A 152 -8.83 -2.38 6.63
N ILE A 153 -9.36 -1.17 6.73
CA ILE A 153 -10.05 -0.71 7.95
C ILE A 153 -11.55 -0.95 7.94
N MET A 154 -12.10 -1.70 6.97
CA MET A 154 -13.55 -1.87 6.86
C MET A 154 -14.15 -2.68 8.03
N TYR A 155 -13.41 -3.70 8.51
CA TYR A 155 -13.84 -4.56 9.62
C TYR A 155 -12.69 -4.80 10.60
N LEU A 156 -12.94 -4.63 11.90
CA LEU A 156 -11.91 -4.76 12.93
C LEU A 156 -11.26 -6.15 12.97
N ASP A 157 -12.06 -7.21 12.81
CA ASP A 157 -11.54 -8.59 12.82
C ASP A 157 -10.66 -8.86 11.59
N LEU A 158 -11.12 -8.44 10.41
CA LEU A 158 -10.36 -8.57 9.16
C LEU A 158 -9.07 -7.75 9.22
N PHE A 159 -9.13 -6.54 9.77
CA PHE A 159 -7.96 -5.70 9.97
C PHE A 159 -6.94 -6.39 10.88
N SER A 160 -7.38 -6.94 12.01
CA SER A 160 -6.50 -7.63 12.95
C SER A 160 -5.82 -8.85 12.31
N ILE A 161 -6.58 -9.66 11.56
CA ILE A 161 -6.05 -10.79 10.80
C ILE A 161 -5.02 -10.31 9.76
N PHE A 162 -5.32 -9.22 9.04
CA PHE A 162 -4.41 -8.66 8.06
C PHE A 162 -3.10 -8.16 8.68
N ILE A 163 -3.14 -7.43 9.79
CA ILE A 163 -1.92 -6.95 10.47
C ILE A 163 -1.06 -8.13 10.93
N ASN A 164 -1.67 -9.16 11.54
CA ASN A 164 -0.94 -10.36 11.95
C ASN A 164 -0.32 -11.09 10.75
N ALA A 165 -1.06 -11.22 9.64
CA ALA A 165 -0.55 -11.82 8.42
C ALA A 165 0.64 -11.05 7.81
N VAL A 166 0.60 -9.71 7.81
CA VAL A 166 1.73 -8.88 7.36
C VAL A 166 2.96 -9.14 8.23
N LEU A 167 2.79 -9.17 9.56
CA LEU A 167 3.87 -9.40 10.50
C LEU A 167 4.50 -10.79 10.34
N ASP A 168 3.67 -11.83 10.19
CA ASP A 168 4.13 -13.21 9.98
C ASP A 168 4.94 -13.37 8.71
N THR A 169 4.53 -12.74 7.61
CA THR A 169 5.08 -13.01 6.26
C THR A 169 6.20 -12.05 5.86
N SER A 170 6.09 -10.76 6.22
CA SER A 170 6.99 -9.71 5.70
C SER A 170 7.62 -8.82 6.77
N GLY A 171 7.23 -8.99 8.03
CA GLY A 171 7.76 -8.23 9.15
C GLY A 171 7.31 -6.76 9.19
N GLN A 172 8.06 -5.96 9.93
CA GLN A 172 7.65 -4.61 10.33
C GLN A 172 7.75 -3.58 9.21
N GLU A 173 8.63 -3.77 8.24
CA GLU A 173 8.89 -2.78 7.20
C GLU A 173 7.68 -2.58 6.30
N LEU A 174 7.04 -3.68 5.89
CA LEU A 174 5.80 -3.62 5.11
C LEU A 174 4.66 -3.03 5.96
N LEU A 175 4.57 -3.40 7.24
CA LEU A 175 3.57 -2.83 8.15
C LEU A 175 3.73 -1.30 8.29
N ARG A 176 4.97 -0.81 8.46
CA ARG A 176 5.29 0.62 8.50
C ARG A 176 4.84 1.30 7.22
N ASP A 177 5.11 0.71 6.05
CA ASP A 177 4.77 1.33 4.78
C ASP A 177 3.26 1.34 4.53
N ILE A 178 2.54 0.27 4.94
CA ILE A 178 1.07 0.23 4.94
C ILE A 178 0.52 1.31 5.89
N LEU A 179 1.07 1.44 7.10
CA LEU A 179 0.68 2.48 8.04
C LEU A 179 0.82 3.87 7.40
N ASN A 180 2.02 4.18 6.89
CA ASN A 180 2.36 5.48 6.32
C ASN A 180 1.54 5.87 5.09
N LYS A 181 1.38 4.94 4.14
CA LYS A 181 0.77 5.23 2.85
C LYS A 181 -0.73 5.03 2.83
N CYS A 182 -1.24 4.07 3.59
CA CYS A 182 -2.65 3.72 3.58
C CYS A 182 -3.34 4.25 4.84
N LEU A 183 -2.88 3.90 6.04
CA LEU A 183 -3.71 4.01 7.24
C LEU A 183 -3.76 5.41 7.86
N LEU A 184 -2.64 6.14 7.89
CA LEU A 184 -2.56 7.45 8.55
C LEU A 184 -3.39 8.54 7.86
N GLN A 185 -3.70 8.34 6.58
CA GLN A 185 -4.50 9.27 5.79
C GLN A 185 -5.99 9.11 6.03
N TYR A 186 -6.39 8.03 6.71
CA TYR A 186 -7.78 7.70 6.97
C TYR A 186 -8.16 7.88 8.42
N SER A 187 -9.38 8.37 8.58
CA SER A 187 -10.13 8.31 9.82
C SER A 187 -11.28 7.33 9.62
N ILE A 188 -11.52 6.49 10.63
CA ILE A 188 -12.78 5.74 10.73
C ILE A 188 -13.86 6.81 10.96
N THR A 189 -14.64 7.11 9.93
CA THR A 189 -15.74 8.08 10.00
C THR A 189 -17.04 7.40 9.62
N ASP A 190 -18.14 7.95 10.14
CA ASP A 190 -19.49 7.38 10.09
C ASP A 190 -20.00 7.06 8.68
N VAL A 191 -19.48 7.76 7.66
CA VAL A 191 -20.02 7.69 6.30
C VAL A 191 -19.38 6.59 5.45
N ASP A 192 -18.12 6.23 5.70
CA ASP A 192 -17.32 5.36 4.81
C ASP A 192 -17.03 3.98 5.40
N THR A 193 -17.16 3.82 6.72
CA THR A 193 -16.92 2.56 7.43
C THR A 193 -18.14 2.26 8.29
N SER A 194 -18.64 1.03 8.23
CA SER A 194 -19.71 0.59 9.12
C SER A 194 -19.21 0.71 10.56
N ILE A 195 -19.45 1.84 11.23
CA ILE A 195 -18.99 2.12 12.60
C ILE A 195 -19.26 0.93 13.54
N SER A 196 -20.37 0.24 13.30
CA SER A 196 -20.78 -0.97 14.01
C SER A 196 -19.76 -2.12 13.99
N SER A 197 -18.88 -2.20 12.99
CA SER A 197 -17.83 -3.24 12.91
C SER A 197 -16.61 -2.96 13.79
N TRP A 198 -16.46 -1.71 14.25
CA TRP A 198 -15.38 -1.28 15.14
C TRP A 198 -15.84 -1.09 16.58
N THR A 199 -17.15 -0.97 16.81
CA THR A 199 -17.73 -0.95 18.15
C THR A 199 -17.88 -2.38 18.69
N VAL A 200 -17.09 -2.74 19.70
CA VAL A 200 -17.40 -3.91 20.53
C VAL A 200 -18.57 -3.53 21.43
N LYS A 201 -19.79 -3.88 21.04
CA LYS A 201 -20.97 -3.71 21.89
C LYS A 201 -20.82 -4.60 23.12
N LYS A 202 -20.47 -4.03 24.26
CA LYS A 202 -20.66 -4.72 25.54
C LYS A 202 -22.13 -4.54 25.94
N PRO A 203 -22.80 -5.59 26.47
CA PRO A 203 -24.24 -5.56 26.76
C PRO A 203 -24.70 -4.41 27.65
N ASP A 204 -23.82 -3.90 28.51
CA ASP A 204 -24.15 -2.93 29.56
C ASP A 204 -23.43 -1.57 29.42
N GLU A 205 -22.67 -1.33 28.34
CA GLU A 205 -22.01 -0.05 28.10
C GLU A 205 -22.78 0.79 27.06
N PRO A 206 -22.86 2.12 27.22
CA PRO A 206 -23.45 2.98 26.20
C PRO A 206 -22.70 2.83 24.87
N ASP A 207 -23.40 2.98 23.75
CA ASP A 207 -22.79 2.99 22.42
C ASP A 207 -21.83 4.20 22.32
N ILE A 208 -20.55 3.98 22.59
CA ILE A 208 -19.48 4.98 22.40
C ILE A 208 -19.12 4.95 20.92
N LEU A 209 -19.31 6.08 20.23
CA LEU A 209 -18.86 6.23 18.85
C LEU A 209 -17.34 5.97 18.76
N PRO A 210 -16.89 5.17 17.78
CA PRO A 210 -15.49 4.84 17.64
C PRO A 210 -14.68 6.11 17.40
N THR A 211 -13.55 6.25 18.11
CA THR A 211 -12.65 7.37 17.85
C THR A 211 -12.02 7.21 16.45
N PRO A 212 -11.85 8.29 15.68
CA PRO A 212 -11.28 8.25 14.33
C PRO A 212 -9.94 7.52 14.16
N SER A 213 -9.17 7.34 15.25
CA SER A 213 -7.84 6.73 15.28
C SER A 213 -7.80 5.26 15.72
N LEU A 214 -8.93 4.55 15.86
CA LEU A 214 -8.93 3.19 16.42
C LEU A 214 -8.03 2.19 15.65
N HIS A 215 -7.98 2.25 14.32
CA HIS A 215 -7.10 1.38 13.54
C HIS A 215 -5.62 1.70 13.77
N VAL A 216 -5.27 2.98 13.92
CA VAL A 216 -3.91 3.42 14.23
C VAL A 216 -3.51 2.97 15.63
N LYS A 217 -4.38 3.18 16.63
CA LYS A 217 -4.19 2.63 17.99
C LYS A 217 -3.95 1.14 17.95
N LYS A 218 -4.76 0.41 17.18
CA LYS A 218 -4.63 -1.04 17.09
C LYS A 218 -3.29 -1.48 16.51
N VAL A 219 -2.77 -0.77 15.51
CA VAL A 219 -1.41 -1.01 14.99
C VAL A 219 -0.36 -0.77 16.08
N PHE A 220 -0.49 0.29 16.88
CA PHE A 220 0.47 0.60 17.94
C PHE A 220 0.39 -0.34 19.14
N GLU A 221 -0.80 -0.84 19.48
CA GLU A 221 -0.99 -1.88 20.50
C GLU A 221 -0.29 -3.18 20.10
N LEU A 222 -0.46 -3.59 18.84
CA LEU A 222 0.16 -4.81 18.32
C LEU A 222 1.66 -4.61 18.04
N TYR A 223 2.05 -3.40 17.69
CA TYR A 223 3.39 -3.10 17.20
C TYR A 223 3.91 -1.70 17.59
N PRO A 224 4.24 -1.46 18.88
CA PRO A 224 4.54 -0.13 19.39
C PRO A 224 5.79 0.52 18.77
N ASN A 225 6.74 -0.28 18.28
CA ASN A 225 7.98 0.25 17.72
C ASN A 225 7.83 0.78 16.29
N VAL A 226 6.73 0.47 15.58
CA VAL A 226 6.57 0.87 14.17
C VAL A 226 6.63 2.40 13.99
N VAL A 227 6.13 3.15 14.97
CA VAL A 227 6.11 4.62 14.96
C VAL A 227 7.51 5.25 15.02
N GLN A 228 8.50 4.50 15.49
CA GLN A 228 9.90 4.95 15.59
C GLN A 228 10.73 4.55 14.38
N THR A 229 10.19 3.72 13.48
CA THR A 229 10.91 3.23 12.32
C THR A 229 10.81 4.21 11.16
N VAL A 230 11.94 4.51 10.54
CA VAL A 230 11.98 5.31 9.30
C VAL A 230 11.81 4.41 8.09
N ASP A 231 11.21 4.94 7.03
CA ASP A 231 11.10 4.27 5.73
C ASP A 231 12.34 4.49 4.83
N LYS A 232 12.25 4.06 3.57
CA LYS A 232 13.31 4.23 2.57
C LYS A 232 13.66 5.70 2.30
N ASP A 233 12.69 6.60 2.48
CA ASP A 233 12.83 8.05 2.33
C ASP A 233 13.24 8.72 3.65
N LYS A 234 13.61 7.91 4.65
CA LYS A 234 14.01 8.33 6.01
C LYS A 234 12.90 9.08 6.76
N ARG A 235 11.64 8.91 6.35
CA ARG A 235 10.50 9.57 6.98
C ARG A 235 9.94 8.71 8.11
N LEU A 236 9.60 9.36 9.22
CA LEU A 236 8.81 8.77 10.31
C LEU A 236 7.31 8.84 10.00
N PRO A 237 6.49 7.97 10.61
CA PRO A 237 5.03 8.02 10.51
C PRO A 237 4.43 9.40 10.82
N LEU A 238 4.98 10.14 11.78
CA LEU A 238 4.51 11.49 12.09
C LEU A 238 4.65 12.47 10.91
N HIS A 239 5.67 12.32 10.05
CA HIS A 239 5.80 13.14 8.84
C HIS A 239 4.65 12.87 7.86
N TYR A 240 4.25 11.60 7.70
CA TYR A 240 3.12 11.24 6.83
C TYR A 240 1.79 11.75 7.36
N ALA A 241 1.54 11.54 8.65
CA ALA A 241 0.32 12.02 9.29
C ALA A 241 0.20 13.55 9.17
N ALA A 242 1.27 14.29 9.49
CA ALA A 242 1.26 15.75 9.43
C ALA A 242 1.24 16.30 8.00
N ALA A 243 1.82 15.60 7.03
CA ALA A 243 1.82 16.00 5.62
C ALA A 243 0.53 15.63 4.87
N SER A 244 -0.38 14.88 5.49
CA SER A 244 -1.63 14.47 4.87
C SER A 244 -2.71 15.53 5.05
N ALA A 245 -3.35 15.92 3.94
CA ALA A 245 -4.50 16.81 3.94
C ALA A 245 -5.77 16.16 4.52
N THR A 246 -5.81 14.83 4.64
CA THR A 246 -6.99 14.08 5.09
C THR A 246 -6.84 13.47 6.48
N ALA A 247 -5.63 13.48 7.06
CA ALA A 247 -5.41 12.99 8.41
C ALA A 247 -6.11 13.89 9.44
N SER A 248 -6.95 13.31 10.29
CA SER A 248 -7.60 14.06 11.36
C SER A 248 -6.61 14.49 12.43
N PHE A 249 -6.99 15.50 13.21
CA PHE A 249 -6.25 15.92 14.39
C PHE A 249 -5.97 14.74 15.34
N GLU A 250 -6.96 13.89 15.58
CA GLU A 250 -6.86 12.74 16.49
C GLU A 250 -5.84 11.72 15.99
N VAL A 251 -5.81 11.42 14.68
CA VAL A 251 -4.80 10.52 14.09
C VAL A 251 -3.40 11.09 14.25
N ILE A 252 -3.20 12.38 13.95
CA ILE A 252 -1.88 13.01 14.10
C ILE A 252 -1.41 12.98 15.55
N MET A 253 -2.31 13.30 16.50
CA MET A 253 -1.98 13.29 17.92
C MET A 253 -1.74 11.87 18.44
N GLU A 254 -2.42 10.85 17.90
CA GLU A 254 -2.14 9.45 18.24
C GLU A 254 -0.70 9.07 17.88
N VAL A 255 -0.27 9.41 16.67
CA VAL A 255 1.10 9.14 16.18
C VAL A 255 2.12 9.93 17.00
N PHE A 256 1.83 11.20 17.30
CA PHE A 256 2.69 12.05 18.13
C PHE A 256 2.86 11.48 19.55
N ASN A 257 1.76 11.12 20.21
CA ASN A 257 1.82 10.58 21.57
C ASN A 257 2.57 9.24 21.63
N ALA A 258 2.54 8.45 20.56
CA ALA A 258 3.31 7.21 20.46
C ALA A 258 4.83 7.44 20.26
N CYS A 259 5.25 8.61 19.76
CA CYS A 259 6.66 8.99 19.65
C CYS A 259 6.84 10.53 19.64
N GLU A 260 6.82 11.14 20.82
CA GLU A 260 6.86 12.61 20.95
C GLU A 260 8.13 13.22 20.34
N GLY A 261 9.26 12.53 20.46
CA GLY A 261 10.55 12.95 19.92
C GLY A 261 10.54 13.20 18.40
N ALA A 262 9.63 12.53 17.67
CA ALA A 262 9.47 12.72 16.23
C ALA A 262 9.05 14.16 15.85
N ALA A 263 8.37 14.90 16.74
CA ALA A 263 7.97 16.29 16.48
C ALA A 263 9.16 17.24 16.27
N SER A 264 10.33 16.87 16.78
CA SER A 264 11.57 17.65 16.67
C SER A 264 12.50 17.18 15.54
N ILE A 265 12.06 16.21 14.73
CA ILE A 265 12.82 15.71 13.59
C ILE A 265 12.26 16.38 12.34
N ARG A 266 13.15 16.87 11.46
CA ARG A 266 12.73 17.43 10.17
C ARG A 266 12.42 16.29 9.20
N ASP A 267 11.39 16.49 8.42
CA ASP A 267 11.08 15.63 7.28
C ASP A 267 12.20 15.74 6.24
N PRO A 268 12.94 14.66 5.95
CA PRO A 268 14.07 14.70 5.01
C PRO A 268 13.70 15.17 3.61
N MET A 269 12.44 14.97 3.20
CA MET A 269 11.98 15.29 1.85
C MET A 269 11.67 16.78 1.66
N THR A 270 11.19 17.45 2.71
CA THR A 270 10.72 18.86 2.64
C THR A 270 11.60 19.81 3.45
N GLY A 271 12.41 19.29 4.38
CA GLY A 271 13.16 20.07 5.37
C GLY A 271 12.30 20.70 6.46
N LEU A 272 10.99 20.42 6.48
CA LEU A 272 10.03 21.00 7.41
C LEU A 272 9.86 20.13 8.67
N PHE A 273 9.56 20.76 9.80
CA PHE A 273 9.13 20.03 10.99
C PHE A 273 7.65 19.59 10.86
N PRO A 274 7.21 18.54 11.58
CA PRO A 274 5.82 18.10 11.60
C PRO A 274 4.79 19.21 11.83
N PHE A 275 5.04 20.16 12.73
CA PHE A 275 4.09 21.26 12.95
C PHE A 275 3.92 22.16 11.72
N GLN A 276 4.98 22.32 10.91
CA GLN A 276 4.95 23.10 9.67
C GLN A 276 4.22 22.33 8.56
N LEU A 277 4.42 21.01 8.48
CA LEU A 277 3.69 20.13 7.56
C LEU A 277 2.18 20.15 7.85
N ALA A 278 1.80 20.08 9.13
CA ALA A 278 0.40 20.17 9.54
C ALA A 278 -0.20 21.54 9.17
N ALA A 279 0.55 22.63 9.37
CA ALA A 279 0.12 23.97 8.96
C ALA A 279 -0.06 24.09 7.45
N SER A 280 0.87 23.57 6.64
CA SER A 280 0.77 23.64 5.17
C SER A 280 -0.42 22.87 4.60
N ASN A 281 -0.96 21.91 5.37
CA ASN A 281 -2.14 21.13 5.00
C ASN A 281 -3.42 21.59 5.72
N GLY A 282 -3.40 22.77 6.36
CA GLY A 282 -4.59 23.35 6.99
C GLY A 282 -4.99 22.72 8.33
N ASN A 283 -4.19 21.83 8.91
CA ASN A 283 -4.45 21.26 10.23
C ASN A 283 -3.81 22.13 11.34
N TYR A 284 -4.36 23.34 11.50
CA TYR A 284 -3.85 24.35 12.46
C TYR A 284 -3.90 23.87 13.92
N LYS A 285 -4.90 23.04 14.28
CA LYS A 285 -4.99 22.46 15.62
C LYS A 285 -3.81 21.53 15.90
N ALA A 286 -3.49 20.62 14.97
CA ALA A 286 -2.34 19.74 15.10
C ALA A 286 -1.03 20.53 15.05
N SER A 287 -0.93 21.51 14.14
CA SER A 287 0.25 22.39 14.06
C SER A 287 0.54 23.08 15.39
N TYR A 288 -0.47 23.70 16.00
CA TYR A 288 -0.33 24.36 17.29
C TYR A 288 0.10 23.37 18.38
N SER A 289 -0.56 22.22 18.50
CA SER A 289 -0.20 21.18 19.48
C SER A 289 1.23 20.66 19.31
N LEU A 290 1.66 20.38 18.07
CA LEU A 290 3.01 19.91 17.76
C LEU A 290 4.07 20.97 18.06
N LEU A 291 3.79 22.26 17.79
CA LEU A 291 4.70 23.36 18.13
C LEU A 291 4.82 23.53 19.65
N MET A 292 3.70 23.41 20.37
CA MET A 292 3.69 23.52 21.83
C MET A 292 4.47 22.41 22.53
N ALA A 293 4.63 21.24 21.88
CA ALA A 293 5.50 20.18 22.39
C ALA A 293 6.99 20.57 22.41
N ASN A 294 7.43 21.44 21.47
CA ASN A 294 8.78 22.00 21.49
C ASN A 294 8.82 23.42 20.89
N PRO A 295 8.50 24.47 21.67
CA PRO A 295 8.50 25.84 21.19
C PRO A 295 9.89 26.36 20.78
N ASN A 296 10.97 25.72 21.25
CA ASN A 296 12.34 26.11 20.93
C ASN A 296 12.69 25.93 19.43
N LEU A 297 11.89 25.15 18.70
CA LEU A 297 12.03 24.96 17.25
C LEU A 297 11.92 26.27 16.46
N VAL A 298 11.23 27.29 17.00
CA VAL A 298 11.11 28.62 16.38
C VAL A 298 11.95 29.70 17.08
N SER A 299 12.36 29.48 18.33
CA SER A 299 13.11 30.46 19.13
C SER A 299 14.55 30.72 18.65
N SER A 300 15.14 29.78 17.90
CA SER A 300 16.53 29.88 17.42
C SER A 300 16.72 30.79 16.19
N GLY A 301 15.63 31.25 15.57
CA GLY A 301 15.66 32.00 14.29
C GLY A 301 15.97 33.50 14.39
N ILE A 302 15.95 34.10 15.58
CA ILE A 302 16.22 35.53 15.75
C ILE A 302 17.56 35.73 16.47
N LYS A 303 18.65 35.31 15.83
CA LYS A 303 19.90 36.04 16.05
C LYS A 303 19.75 37.36 15.30
N VAL A 304 19.16 38.38 15.96
CA VAL A 304 19.33 39.76 15.51
C VAL A 304 20.83 39.97 15.49
N SER A 305 21.47 39.87 14.32
CA SER A 305 22.81 40.36 14.19
C SER A 305 22.67 41.86 14.46
N GLU A 306 23.07 42.31 15.63
CA GLU A 306 23.32 43.72 15.92
C GLU A 306 24.47 44.15 15.01
N ARG A 307 24.21 44.30 13.71
CA ARG A 307 25.03 45.11 12.84
C ARG A 307 24.80 46.53 13.33
N LYS A 308 25.57 46.93 14.35
CA LYS A 308 25.77 48.30 14.80
C LYS A 308 25.84 49.18 13.54
N ARG A 309 24.74 49.85 13.21
CA ARG A 309 24.75 50.95 12.24
C ARG A 309 25.67 52.00 12.84
N LYS A 310 26.91 52.00 12.39
CA LYS A 310 27.91 53.03 12.69
C LYS A 310 27.35 54.33 12.12
N ARG A 311 26.66 55.12 12.95
CA ARG A 311 26.28 56.49 12.59
C ARG A 311 27.59 57.24 12.37
N SER A 312 27.88 57.56 11.12
CA SER A 312 28.92 58.51 10.76
C SER A 312 28.48 59.88 11.31
N SER A 313 29.10 60.30 12.41
CA SER A 313 29.09 61.68 12.85
C SER A 313 29.79 62.50 11.78
N SER A 314 29.02 63.29 11.05
CA SER A 314 29.56 64.33 10.16
C SER A 314 29.76 65.57 11.02
N ALA A 315 31.00 66.05 11.05
CA ALA A 315 31.39 67.35 11.59
C ALA A 315 30.98 68.47 10.64
#